data_AF-A0A5C8A4U3-F1
#
_entry.id   AF-A0A5C8A4U3-F1
#
_cell.length_a   1.000
_cell.length_b   1.000
_cell.length_c   1.000
_cell.angle_alpha   90.00
_cell.angle_beta   90.00
_cell.angle_gamma   90.00
#
_symmetry.space_group_name_H-M   'P 1'
#
loop_
_entity.id
_entity.type
_entity.pdbx_description
1 polymer ?
#
loop_
_entity_poly.entity_id
_entity_poly.type
_entity_poly.pdbx_seq_one_letter_code
_entity_poly.pdbx_strand_id
1 'polypeptide(L)' 'MKRDLLSYYQEVLDKISQADPRVFRKEMRKAFKRLLPEEREQLKGWFRSTCVCRISPAGHPIPATTDQLK' A
#
# COMPACT_ATOMS: atom_id res chain seq x y z
N MET A 1 -2.66 18.79 -13.47
CA MET A 1 -2.29 17.37 -13.26
C MET A 1 -3.46 16.66 -12.62
N LYS A 2 -4.05 15.66 -13.29
CA LYS A 2 -5.00 14.76 -12.62
C LYS A 2 -4.16 13.98 -11.60
N ARG A 3 -4.45 14.14 -10.30
CA ARG A 3 -3.83 13.27 -9.30
C ARG A 3 -4.39 11.88 -9.54
N ASP A 4 -3.51 10.91 -9.81
CA ASP A 4 -3.91 9.52 -9.88
C ASP A 4 -4.57 9.11 -8.56
N LEU A 5 -5.77 8.54 -8.68
CA LEU A 5 -6.59 8.19 -7.52
C LEU A 5 -5.86 7.15 -6.65
N LEU A 6 -5.08 6.29 -7.30
CA LEU A 6 -4.15 5.35 -6.67
C LEU A 6 -3.15 6.07 -5.76
N SER A 7 -2.39 7.05 -6.28
CA SER A 7 -1.38 7.79 -5.51
C SER A 7 -2.00 8.52 -4.31
N TYR A 8 -3.18 9.10 -4.49
CA TYR A 8 -3.94 9.71 -3.37
C TYR A 8 -4.24 8.68 -2.27
N TYR A 9 -4.74 7.50 -2.64
CA TYR A 9 -5.05 6.47 -1.66
C TYR A 9 -3.79 5.87 -1.02
N GLN A 10 -2.68 5.75 -1.75
CA GLN A 10 -1.40 5.29 -1.18
C GLN A 10 -0.93 6.24 -0.06
N GLU A 11 -0.89 7.56 -0.29
CA GLU A 11 -0.50 8.52 0.75
C GLU A 11 -1.42 8.51 1.96
N VAL A 12 -2.74 8.44 1.73
CA VAL A 12 -3.73 8.39 2.80
C VAL A 12 -3.58 7.12 3.63
N LEU A 13 -3.42 5.97 2.96
CA LEU A 13 -3.25 4.68 3.62
C LEU A 13 -1.93 4.60 4.36
N ASP A 14 -0.85 5.18 3.84
CA ASP A 14 0.46 5.23 4.49
C ASP A 14 0.40 5.96 5.84
N LYS A 15 -0.14 7.19 5.82
CA LYS A 15 -0.30 8.02 7.03
C LYS A 15 -1.18 7.36 8.08
N ILE A 16 -2.26 6.69 7.66
CA ILE A 16 -3.21 6.06 8.57
C ILE A 16 -2.71 4.70 9.08
N SER A 17 -1.90 3.98 8.28
CA SER A 17 -1.45 2.63 8.59
C SER A 17 -0.73 2.53 9.95
N GLN A 18 0.01 3.56 10.33
CA GLN A 18 0.76 3.63 11.58
C GLN A 18 -0.07 4.20 12.75
N ALA A 19 -1.17 4.90 12.46
CA ALA A 19 -1.94 5.65 13.45
C ALA A 19 -3.18 4.90 13.96
N ASP A 20 -4.00 4.34 13.05
CA ASP A 20 -5.26 3.71 13.43
C ASP A 20 -5.65 2.54 12.49
N PRO A 21 -5.58 1.29 12.96
CA PRO A 21 -5.91 0.12 12.14
C PRO A 21 -7.40 0.01 11.79
N ARG A 22 -8.30 0.62 12.56
CA ARG A 22 -9.75 0.63 12.25
C ARG A 22 -10.04 1.58 11.10
N VAL A 23 -9.44 2.77 11.14
CA VAL A 23 -9.57 3.78 10.07
C VAL A 23 -8.89 3.27 8.79
N PHE A 24 -7.72 2.63 8.92
CA PHE A 24 -7.02 2.01 7.80
C PHE A 24 -7.91 1.04 7.01
N ARG A 25 -8.58 0.09 7.70
CA ARG A 25 -9.52 -0.85 7.06
C ARG A 25 -10.72 -0.16 6.41
N LYS A 26 -11.14 1.00 6.93
CA LYS A 26 -12.25 1.78 6.37
C LYS A 26 -11.82 2.47 5.07
N GLU A 27 -10.66 3.11 5.06
CA GLU A 27 -10.12 3.76 3.86
C GLU A 27 -9.70 2.74 2.80
N MET A 28 -9.14 1.58 3.18
CA MET A 28 -8.88 0.49 2.23
C MET A 28 -10.15 0.05 1.50
N ARG A 29 -11.27 -0.14 2.23
CA ARG A 29 -12.55 -0.49 1.58
C ARG A 29 -13.05 0.60 0.65
N LYS A 30 -12.78 1.88 0.93
CA LYS A 30 -13.14 3.00 0.05
C LYS A 30 -12.26 3.03 -1.20
N ALA A 31 -10.96 2.80 -1.05
CA ALA A 31 -10.03 2.67 -2.16
C ALA A 31 -10.47 1.54 -3.11
N PHE A 32 -10.74 0.35 -2.59
CA PHE A 32 -11.21 -0.78 -3.38
C PHE A 32 -12.55 -0.56 -4.08
N LYS A 33 -13.41 0.33 -3.56
CA LYS A 33 -14.67 0.68 -4.25
C LYS A 33 -14.47 1.68 -5.38
N ARG A 34 -13.44 2.54 -5.31
CA ARG A 34 -13.21 3.63 -6.29
C ARG A 34 -12.17 3.29 -7.34
N LEU A 35 -11.21 2.44 -7.01
CA LEU A 35 -10.12 2.04 -7.91
C LEU A 35 -10.58 0.98 -8.90
N LEU A 36 -10.05 1.07 -10.11
CA LEU A 36 -10.16 0.07 -11.17
C LEU A 36 -9.48 -1.24 -10.74
N PRO A 37 -9.88 -2.39 -11.31
CA PRO A 37 -9.27 -3.68 -11.00
C PRO A 37 -7.73 -3.66 -11.12
N GLU A 38 -7.19 -3.00 -12.15
CA GLU A 38 -5.75 -2.85 -12.37
C GLU A 38 -5.07 -2.03 -11.26
N GLU A 39 -5.66 -0.88 -10.88
CA GLU A 39 -5.16 -0.06 -9.78
C GLU A 39 -5.23 -0.79 -8.43
N ARG A 40 -6.19 -1.68 -8.22
CA ARG A 40 -6.27 -2.49 -6.99
C ARG A 40 -5.09 -3.45 -6.88
N GLU A 41 -4.63 -4.02 -7.99
CA GLU A 41 -3.44 -4.87 -7.99
C GLU A 41 -2.19 -4.06 -7.63
N GLN A 42 -2.06 -2.86 -8.20
CA GLN A 42 -0.97 -1.94 -7.85
C GLN A 42 -1.03 -1.52 -6.38
N LEU A 43 -2.22 -1.24 -5.84
CA LEU A 43 -2.38 -0.90 -4.42
C LEU A 43 -2.01 -2.07 -3.51
N LYS A 44 -2.33 -3.31 -3.88
CA LYS A 44 -1.90 -4.51 -3.15
C LYS A 44 -0.38 -4.69 -3.19
N GLY A 45 0.25 -4.52 -4.35
CA GLY A 45 1.70 -4.60 -4.50
C GLY A 45 2.43 -3.55 -3.67
N TRP A 46 1.94 -2.32 -3.74
CA TRP A 46 2.41 -1.22 -2.90
C TRP A 46 2.25 -1.53 -1.41
N PHE A 47 1.10 -2.06 -0.99
CA PHE A 47 0.87 -2.39 0.41
C PHE A 47 1.82 -3.49 0.90
N ARG A 48 2.12 -4.51 0.10
CA ARG A 48 3.10 -5.56 0.45
C ARG A 48 4.53 -5.02 0.56
N SER A 49 4.84 -3.95 -0.17
CA SER A 49 6.16 -3.32 -0.19
C SER A 49 6.32 -2.26 0.91
N THR A 50 5.24 -1.55 1.24
CA THR A 50 5.24 -0.39 2.15
C THR A 50 4.77 -0.74 3.55
N CYS A 51 3.87 -1.72 3.69
CA CYS A 51 3.40 -2.14 5.00
C CYS A 51 4.52 -2.88 5.74
N VAL A 52 5.06 -2.22 6.76
CA VAL A 52 6.06 -2.71 7.72
C VAL A 52 5.51 -3.85 8.61
N CYS A 53 4.31 -4.35 8.35
CA CYS A 53 3.83 -5.62 8.89
C CYS A 53 4.54 -6.76 8.15
N ARG A 54 5.77 -7.05 8.57
CA ARG A 54 6.53 -8.26 8.22
C ARG A 54 5.72 -9.50 8.59
N ILE A 55 4.81 -9.93 7.74
CA ILE A 55 4.42 -11.34 7.71
C ILE A 55 4.72 -11.81 6.29
N SER A 56 5.99 -12.11 6.10
CA SER A 56 6.36 -13.09 5.10
C SER A 56 5.61 -14.39 5.46
N PRO A 57 4.85 -15.02 4.56
CA PRO A 57 4.27 -16.34 4.83
C PRO A 57 5.36 -17.40 5.09
N ALA A 58 6.63 -17.04 4.88
CA ALA A 58 7.82 -17.83 5.18
C ALA A 58 8.68 -17.29 6.35
N GLY A 59 8.28 -16.25 7.08
CA GLY A 59 9.01 -15.76 8.26
C GLY A 59 10.36 -15.04 8.01
N HIS A 60 10.70 -14.69 6.77
CA HIS A 60 11.95 -13.99 6.46
C HIS A 60 11.72 -12.54 6.02
N PRO A 61 12.41 -11.54 6.59
CA PRO A 61 12.38 -10.18 6.08
C PRO A 61 13.08 -10.13 4.72
N ILE A 62 12.34 -9.73 3.69
CA ILE A 62 12.91 -9.43 2.37
C ILE A 62 13.63 -8.09 2.52
N PRO A 63 14.94 -8.00 2.19
CA PRO A 63 15.63 -6.71 2.20
C PRO A 63 14.94 -5.79 1.20
N ALA A 64 14.63 -4.57 1.64
CA ALA A 64 14.15 -3.51 0.76
C ALA A 64 15.22 -3.31 -0.33
N THR A 65 14.96 -3.81 -1.53
CA THR A 65 15.78 -3.53 -2.71
C THR A 65 15.52 -2.09 -3.10
N THR A 66 16.26 -1.18 -2.46
CA THR A 66 16.62 0.09 -3.06
C THR A 66 17.88 -0.15 -3.89
N ASP A 67 17.71 0.04 -5.19
CA ASP A 67 18.71 0.52 -6.13
C ASP A 67 19.75 -0.48 -6.69
N GLN A 68 19.44 -0.99 -7.88
CA GLN A 68 20.43 -1.16 -8.93
C GLN A 68 20.80 0.24 -9.45
N LEU A 69 22.08 0.63 -9.45
CA LEU A 69 22.87 0.98 -10.65
C LEU A 69 24.02 1.98 -10.38
N LYS A 70 25.25 1.42 -10.45
CA LYS A 70 26.57 2.02 -10.77
C LYS A 70 27.46 2.54 -9.64
#